data_AF-A0A660M1Y7-F1
#
_entry.id   AF-A0A660M1Y7-F1
#
_cell.length_a   1.000
_cell.length_b   1.000
_cell.length_c   1.000
_cell.angle_alpha   90.00
_cell.angle_beta   90.00
_cell.angle_gamma   90.00
#
_symmetry.space_group_name_H-M   'P 1'
#
loop_
_entity.id
_entity.type
_entity.pdbx_description
1 polymer ?
#
loop_
_entity_poly.entity_id
_entity_poly.type
_entity_poly.pdbx_seq_one_letter_code
_entity_poly.pdbx_strand_id
1 'polypeptide(L)'
;AYYNKWLPFSDQDKAFTVDDQGRGVNPNKTKTEKKDTKNVEDNPDNKSARPNTDVTPQPKTDPQTKKQSVYVLMTSVEQSVDKHTITASGFVTNAVEQDGTCTYVFTLGNRVVKKTAGVIPGPSSTSCQTMRVSRDELGAAGKWTVSIEYNSGRSHGVADGMTVVVE
;
A
#
# COMPACT_ATOMS: atom_id res chain seq x y z
N ALA A 1 33.87 24.69 -0.59
CA ALA A 1 34.01 23.24 -0.87
C ALA A 1 33.60 22.48 0.38
N TYR A 2 32.40 21.89 0.39
CA TYR A 2 31.94 21.03 1.48
C TYR A 2 32.46 19.61 1.22
N TYR A 3 33.39 19.14 2.05
CA TYR A 3 33.82 17.75 2.04
C TYR A 3 32.74 16.90 2.73
N ASN A 4 31.93 16.19 1.95
CA ASN A 4 31.12 15.09 2.45
C ASN A 4 32.07 13.97 2.89
N LYS A 5 32.34 13.90 4.20
CA LYS A 5 33.05 12.79 4.82
C LYS A 5 32.11 11.58 4.78
N TRP A 6 32.27 10.77 3.74
CA TRP A 6 31.69 9.43 3.66
C TRP A 6 32.11 8.66 4.92
N LEU A 7 31.14 8.30 5.77
CA LEU A 7 31.37 7.36 6.86
C LEU A 7 31.47 5.96 6.23
N PRO A 8 32.60 5.25 6.35
CA PRO A 8 32.66 3.89 5.84
C PRO A 8 31.79 3.02 6.75
N PHE A 9 30.75 2.41 6.17
CA PHE A 9 30.05 1.28 6.79
C PHE A 9 30.99 0.05 6.75
N SER A 10 32.07 0.10 7.53
CA SER A 10 33.15 -0.91 7.51
C SER A 10 32.84 -2.21 8.27
N ASP A 11 31.61 -2.40 8.75
CA ASP A 11 31.25 -3.53 9.62
C ASP A 11 30.12 -4.41 9.05
N GLN A 12 29.80 -4.32 7.76
CA GLN A 12 28.73 -5.14 7.16
C GLN A 12 29.13 -6.60 6.85
N ASP A 13 30.40 -6.98 6.99
CA ASP A 13 30.90 -8.30 6.56
C ASP A 13 31.09 -9.33 7.69
N LYS A 14 30.55 -9.10 8.90
CA LYS A 14 30.73 -10.02 10.05
C LYS A 14 29.44 -10.76 10.39
N ALA A 15 29.53 -12.09 10.43
CA ALA A 15 28.40 -12.98 10.66
C ALA A 15 27.77 -12.76 12.05
N PHE A 16 26.45 -12.60 12.07
CA PHE A 16 25.66 -12.69 13.31
C PHE A 16 25.79 -14.11 13.89
N THR A 17 26.01 -14.22 15.19
CA THR A 17 25.98 -15.52 15.88
C THR A 17 24.55 -15.83 16.31
N VAL A 18 24.18 -17.10 16.45
CA VAL A 18 22.85 -17.49 16.91
C VAL A 18 22.89 -17.82 18.40
N ASP A 19 21.93 -17.32 19.19
CA ASP A 19 21.75 -17.72 20.59
C ASP A 19 21.07 -19.09 20.72
N ASP A 20 20.97 -19.62 21.94
CA ASP A 20 20.36 -20.93 22.21
C ASP A 20 18.87 -21.01 21.85
N GLN A 21 18.23 -19.87 21.53
CA GLN A 21 16.86 -19.79 21.02
C GLN A 21 16.80 -19.56 19.50
N GLY A 22 17.94 -19.64 18.81
CA GLY A 22 18.03 -19.48 17.35
C GLY A 22 17.88 -18.04 16.87
N ARG A 23 18.04 -17.03 17.74
CA ARG A 23 17.99 -15.60 17.36
C ARG A 23 19.38 -15.11 16.97
N GLY A 24 19.48 -14.38 15.86
CA GLY A 24 20.71 -13.71 15.45
C GLY A 24 21.10 -12.61 16.43
N VAL A 25 22.18 -12.81 17.17
CA VAL A 25 22.77 -11.82 18.08
C VAL A 25 23.96 -11.15 17.40
N ASN A 26 24.00 -9.82 17.48
CA ASN A 26 25.17 -9.05 17.07
C ASN A 26 26.27 -9.23 18.14
N PRO A 27 27.40 -9.90 17.84
CA PRO A 27 28.49 -10.08 18.81
C PRO A 27 29.21 -8.77 19.12
N ASN A 28 29.10 -7.75 18.27
CA ASN A 28 29.81 -6.48 18.38
C ASN A 28 28.90 -5.34 18.86
N LYS A 29 28.10 -5.61 19.91
CA LYS A 29 27.28 -4.57 20.57
C LYS A 29 28.16 -3.40 20.99
N THR A 30 27.76 -2.20 20.61
CA THR A 30 28.38 -0.95 21.06
C THR A 30 28.29 -0.82 22.58
N LYS A 31 29.15 0.02 23.18
CA LYS A 31 29.14 0.25 24.65
C LYS A 31 27.76 0.71 25.15
N THR A 32 27.04 1.47 24.33
CA THR A 32 25.67 1.92 24.58
C THR A 32 24.69 0.74 24.57
N GLU A 33 24.70 -0.09 23.53
CA GLU A 33 23.82 -1.28 23.45
C GLU A 33 24.06 -2.29 24.58
N LYS A 34 25.32 -2.45 25.02
CA LYS A 34 25.66 -3.32 26.17
C LYS A 34 25.07 -2.76 27.47
N LYS A 35 25.15 -1.44 27.68
CA LYS A 35 24.60 -0.77 28.86
C LYS A 35 23.08 -0.85 28.88
N ASP A 36 22.44 -0.65 27.73
CA ASP A 36 20.99 -0.70 27.61
C ASP A 36 20.44 -2.13 27.79
N THR A 37 21.14 -3.14 27.25
CA THR A 37 20.77 -4.55 27.48
C THR A 37 20.83 -4.89 28.97
N LYS A 38 21.94 -4.53 29.63
CA LYS A 38 22.15 -4.84 31.06
C LYS A 38 21.13 -4.14 31.96
N ASN A 39 20.76 -2.90 31.62
CA ASN A 39 19.74 -2.14 32.36
C ASN A 39 18.34 -2.81 32.30
N VAL A 40 18.02 -3.47 31.18
CA VAL A 40 16.75 -4.22 31.02
C VAL A 40 16.82 -5.62 31.65
N GLU A 41 17.99 -6.26 31.65
CA GLU A 41 18.21 -7.54 32.36
C GLU A 41 18.11 -7.37 33.88
N ASP A 42 18.71 -6.31 34.41
CA ASP A 42 18.71 -6.00 35.85
C ASP A 42 17.33 -5.55 36.35
N ASN A 43 16.51 -4.94 35.49
CA ASN A 43 15.11 -4.63 35.78
C ASN A 43 14.24 -4.69 34.51
N PRO A 44 13.38 -5.71 34.33
CA PRO A 44 12.56 -5.86 33.14
C PRO A 44 11.58 -4.70 32.92
N ASP A 45 11.23 -3.94 33.97
CA ASP A 45 10.38 -2.75 33.88
C ASP A 45 11.11 -1.54 33.26
N ASN A 46 12.44 -1.55 33.20
CA ASN A 46 13.24 -0.54 32.49
C ASN A 46 13.19 -0.70 30.98
N LYS A 47 12.47 -1.70 30.47
CA LYS A 47 12.13 -1.79 29.06
C LYS A 47 11.29 -0.57 28.70
N SER A 48 11.92 0.45 28.11
CA SER A 48 11.20 1.61 27.60
C SER A 48 10.08 1.12 26.69
N ALA A 49 8.84 1.36 27.10
CA ALA A 49 7.72 1.30 26.19
C ALA A 49 8.06 2.29 25.07
N ARG A 50 8.23 1.78 23.86
CA ARG A 50 8.18 2.62 22.67
C ARG A 50 6.69 2.70 22.37
N PRO A 51 5.99 3.79 22.74
CA PRO A 51 4.60 3.93 22.33
C PRO A 51 4.59 3.82 20.81
N ASN A 52 3.80 2.90 20.28
CA ASN A 52 3.57 2.88 18.85
C ASN A 52 2.84 4.19 18.52
N THR A 53 3.50 5.10 17.81
CA THR A 53 2.90 6.36 17.35
C THR A 53 2.10 6.17 16.07
N ASP A 54 2.03 4.95 15.54
CA ASP A 54 1.21 4.63 14.38
C ASP A 54 -0.27 4.75 14.76
N VAL A 55 -0.89 5.82 14.27
CA VAL A 55 -2.33 6.04 14.42
C VAL A 55 -2.99 5.48 13.18
N THR A 56 -3.71 4.36 13.32
CA THR A 56 -4.56 3.88 12.23
C THR A 56 -5.59 4.96 11.93
N PRO A 57 -5.60 5.55 10.73
CA PRO A 57 -6.52 6.62 10.44
C PRO A 57 -7.96 6.07 10.49
N GLN A 58 -8.82 6.76 11.22
CA GLN A 58 -10.20 6.35 11.40
C GLN A 58 -11.04 6.77 10.18
N PRO A 59 -11.96 5.90 9.72
CA PRO A 59 -12.94 6.26 8.72
C PRO A 59 -13.75 7.48 9.16
N LYS A 60 -13.80 8.53 8.33
CA LYS A 60 -14.63 9.72 8.61
C LYS A 60 -15.91 9.64 7.78
N THR A 61 -17.05 10.00 8.37
CA THR A 61 -18.28 10.15 7.60
C THR A 61 -18.24 11.47 6.83
N ASP A 62 -18.47 11.39 5.53
CA ASP A 62 -18.63 12.56 4.68
C ASP A 62 -19.95 13.28 5.01
N PRO A 63 -19.92 14.58 5.35
CA PRO A 63 -21.13 15.32 5.75
C PRO A 63 -22.19 15.48 4.66
N GLN A 64 -21.80 15.45 3.38
CA GLN A 64 -22.69 15.68 2.25
C GLN A 64 -23.40 14.39 1.84
N THR A 65 -22.65 13.30 1.71
CA THR A 65 -23.16 12.01 1.26
C THR A 65 -23.67 11.14 2.41
N LYS A 66 -23.33 11.48 3.66
CA LYS A 66 -23.54 10.67 4.87
C LYS A 66 -22.88 9.28 4.78
N LYS A 67 -21.94 9.08 3.86
CA LYS A 67 -21.21 7.82 3.69
C LYS A 67 -19.91 7.83 4.46
N GLN A 68 -19.48 6.65 4.89
CA GLN A 68 -18.20 6.46 5.54
C GLN A 68 -17.07 6.47 4.49
N SER A 69 -16.02 7.25 4.73
CA SER A 69 -14.83 7.26 3.91
C SER A 69 -14.05 5.96 4.09
N VAL A 70 -13.73 5.29 2.99
CA VAL A 70 -12.98 4.02 2.98
C VAL A 70 -11.68 4.14 2.22
N TYR A 71 -10.73 3.29 2.55
CA TYR A 71 -9.42 3.25 1.90
C TYR A 71 -9.48 2.28 0.71
N VAL A 72 -9.31 2.82 -0.48
CA VAL A 72 -9.25 2.05 -1.71
C VAL A 72 -7.78 1.97 -2.13
N LEU A 73 -7.29 0.76 -2.38
CA LEU A 73 -5.93 0.52 -2.85
C LEU A 73 -5.99 -0.16 -4.22
N MET A 74 -5.20 0.35 -5.15
CA MET A 74 -4.90 -0.35 -6.40
C MET A 74 -3.79 -1.35 -6.16
N THR A 75 -3.91 -2.53 -6.76
CA THR A 75 -2.93 -3.61 -6.66
C THR A 75 -2.17 -3.84 -7.95
N SER A 76 -2.81 -3.61 -9.11
CA SER A 76 -2.14 -3.71 -10.40
C SER A 76 -2.83 -2.89 -11.49
N VAL A 77 -2.04 -2.45 -12.47
CA VAL A 77 -2.50 -1.95 -13.78
C VAL A 77 -1.49 -2.36 -14.83
N GLU A 78 -1.91 -3.15 -15.81
CA GLU A 78 -1.00 -3.75 -16.78
C GLU A 78 -1.65 -3.84 -18.16
N GLN A 79 -0.85 -3.68 -19.22
CA GLN A 79 -1.25 -4.08 -20.57
C GLN A 79 -0.85 -5.54 -20.78
N SER A 80 -1.73 -6.34 -21.38
CA SER A 80 -1.48 -7.74 -21.71
C SER A 80 -0.33 -7.88 -22.70
N VAL A 81 0.30 -9.06 -22.73
CA VAL A 81 1.43 -9.38 -23.62
C VAL A 81 1.05 -9.24 -25.10
N ASP A 82 -0.20 -9.58 -25.44
CA ASP A 82 -0.75 -9.41 -26.80
C ASP A 82 -1.12 -7.96 -27.13
N LYS A 83 -0.94 -7.02 -26.19
CA LYS A 83 -1.22 -5.58 -26.31
C LYS A 83 -2.68 -5.20 -26.52
N HIS A 84 -3.60 -6.17 -26.51
CA HIS A 84 -5.01 -5.90 -26.81
C HIS A 84 -5.85 -5.52 -25.60
N THR A 85 -5.40 -5.84 -24.39
CA THR A 85 -6.21 -5.68 -23.17
C THR A 85 -5.42 -4.95 -22.10
N ILE A 86 -6.09 -4.06 -21.37
CA ILE A 86 -5.56 -3.48 -20.14
C ILE A 86 -6.35 -4.08 -18.98
N THR A 87 -5.62 -4.59 -17.98
CA THR A 87 -6.17 -5.11 -16.73
C THR A 87 -5.90 -4.13 -15.60
N ALA A 88 -6.87 -4.00 -14.69
CA ALA A 88 -6.70 -3.24 -13.46
C ALA A 88 -7.38 -3.95 -12.30
N SER A 89 -6.76 -3.89 -11.12
CA SER A 89 -7.29 -4.51 -9.89
C SER A 89 -7.03 -3.66 -8.66
N GLY A 90 -7.87 -3.85 -7.64
CA GLY A 90 -7.75 -3.17 -6.36
C GLY A 90 -8.78 -3.69 -5.36
N PHE A 91 -8.76 -3.12 -4.15
CA PHE A 91 -9.63 -3.52 -3.06
C PHE A 91 -9.81 -2.40 -2.03
N VAL A 92 -10.81 -2.55 -1.18
CA VAL A 92 -11.12 -1.67 -0.06
C VAL A 92 -10.67 -2.33 1.24
N THR A 93 -9.77 -1.70 2.00
CA THR A 93 -9.10 -2.36 3.15
C THR A 93 -9.90 -2.32 4.45
N ASN A 94 -10.85 -1.39 4.61
CA ASN A 94 -11.54 -1.13 5.88
C ASN A 94 -13.07 -1.25 5.81
N ALA A 95 -13.59 -1.95 4.80
CA ALA A 95 -15.02 -2.23 4.67
C ALA A 95 -15.28 -3.58 4.00
N VAL A 96 -16.31 -4.29 4.46
CA VAL A 96 -16.84 -5.52 3.88
C VAL A 96 -18.28 -5.27 3.44
N GLU A 97 -18.51 -5.12 2.14
CA GLU A 97 -19.82 -4.77 1.60
C GLU A 97 -20.13 -5.56 0.32
N GLN A 98 -21.39 -5.93 0.16
CA GLN A 98 -21.87 -6.76 -0.96
C GLN A 98 -22.47 -5.93 -2.09
N ASP A 99 -22.89 -4.69 -1.79
CA ASP A 99 -23.58 -3.74 -2.67
C ASP A 99 -22.63 -2.69 -3.27
N GLY A 100 -21.32 -2.88 -3.12
CA GLY A 100 -20.31 -1.96 -3.63
C GLY A 100 -20.16 -2.01 -5.15
N THR A 101 -19.76 -0.89 -5.74
CA THR A 101 -19.37 -0.76 -7.14
C THR A 101 -18.00 -0.09 -7.22
N CYS A 102 -17.09 -0.65 -8.02
CA CYS A 102 -15.80 -0.06 -8.32
C CYS A 102 -15.81 0.56 -9.72
N THR A 103 -15.49 1.84 -9.83
CA THR A 103 -15.36 2.57 -11.10
C THR A 103 -13.88 2.84 -11.36
N TYR A 104 -13.33 2.18 -12.37
CA TYR A 104 -12.00 2.40 -12.89
C TYR A 104 -12.03 3.59 -13.85
N VAL A 105 -11.21 4.61 -13.58
CA VAL A 105 -11.14 5.85 -14.37
C VAL A 105 -9.77 5.93 -15.02
N PHE A 106 -9.73 5.74 -16.33
CA PHE A 106 -8.54 5.86 -17.16
C PHE A 106 -8.47 7.29 -17.70
N THR A 107 -7.33 7.96 -17.53
CA THR A 107 -7.13 9.36 -17.96
C THR A 107 -5.85 9.52 -18.78
N LEU A 108 -5.96 10.26 -19.89
CA LEU A 108 -4.84 10.68 -20.74
C LEU A 108 -5.13 12.09 -21.28
N GLY A 109 -4.54 13.12 -20.66
CA GLY A 109 -4.85 14.51 -20.96
C GLY A 109 -6.34 14.78 -20.76
N ASN A 110 -7.05 15.13 -21.84
CA ASN A 110 -8.49 15.39 -21.81
C ASN A 110 -9.36 14.13 -22.02
N ARG A 111 -8.74 12.97 -22.31
CA ARG A 111 -9.47 11.73 -22.52
C ARG A 111 -9.74 11.04 -21.20
N VAL A 112 -10.98 10.61 -21.02
CA VAL A 112 -11.43 9.88 -19.84
C VAL A 112 -12.24 8.67 -20.29
N VAL A 113 -11.83 7.48 -19.89
CA VAL A 113 -12.58 6.24 -20.09
C VAL A 113 -12.95 5.68 -18.72
N LYS A 114 -14.22 5.39 -18.49
CA LYS A 114 -14.72 4.85 -17.22
C LYS A 114 -15.25 3.44 -17.42
N LYS A 115 -14.90 2.55 -16.48
CA LYS A 115 -15.37 1.17 -16.47
C LYS A 115 -15.81 0.77 -15.08
N THR A 116 -16.99 0.17 -14.97
CA THR A 116 -17.56 -0.28 -13.69
C THR A 116 -17.37 -1.78 -13.53
N ALA A 117 -16.98 -2.20 -12.34
CA ALA A 117 -16.92 -3.59 -11.93
C ALA A 117 -17.68 -3.77 -10.62
N GLY A 118 -18.22 -4.96 -10.41
CA GLY A 118 -18.77 -5.34 -9.11
C GLY A 118 -17.67 -5.58 -8.08
N VAL A 119 -18.09 -6.01 -6.90
CA VAL A 119 -17.20 -6.33 -5.79
C VAL A 119 -17.32 -7.78 -5.37
N ILE A 120 -16.29 -8.26 -4.68
CA ILE A 120 -16.25 -9.58 -4.05
C ILE A 120 -15.94 -9.36 -2.57
N PRO A 121 -16.92 -9.57 -1.66
CA PRO A 121 -16.70 -9.43 -0.22
C PRO A 121 -15.74 -10.52 0.27
N GLY A 122 -14.70 -10.11 1.01
CA GLY A 122 -13.79 -10.99 1.72
C GLY A 122 -14.05 -10.99 3.23
N PRO A 123 -13.21 -11.69 4.02
CA PRO A 123 -13.37 -11.76 5.48
C PRO A 123 -13.17 -10.42 6.20
N SER A 124 -12.29 -9.56 5.67
CA SER A 124 -11.90 -8.28 6.30
C SER A 124 -11.79 -7.11 5.32
N SER A 125 -12.01 -7.36 4.03
CA SER A 125 -11.87 -6.37 2.96
C SER A 125 -12.87 -6.66 1.84
N THR A 126 -13.06 -5.70 0.95
CA THR A 126 -13.91 -5.86 -0.25
C THR A 126 -13.04 -5.75 -1.49
N SER A 127 -12.89 -6.82 -2.25
CA SER A 127 -12.12 -6.80 -3.49
C SER A 127 -12.94 -6.22 -4.63
N CYS A 128 -12.36 -5.33 -5.43
CA CYS A 128 -12.95 -4.95 -6.72
C CYS A 128 -12.73 -6.10 -7.71
N GLN A 129 -13.76 -6.49 -8.45
CA GLN A 129 -13.57 -7.42 -9.57
C GLN A 129 -12.54 -6.84 -10.55
N THR A 130 -11.62 -7.68 -11.02
CA THR A 130 -10.61 -7.28 -12.00
C THR A 130 -11.28 -6.77 -13.26
N MET A 131 -10.99 -5.51 -13.61
CA MET A 131 -11.48 -4.90 -14.83
C MET A 131 -10.59 -5.27 -16.02
N ARG A 132 -11.23 -5.42 -17.18
CA ARG A 132 -10.58 -5.58 -18.48
C ARG A 132 -11.18 -4.57 -19.44
N VAL A 133 -10.32 -3.81 -20.10
CA VAL A 133 -10.72 -2.86 -21.16
C VAL A 133 -9.89 -3.16 -22.41
N SER A 134 -10.52 -3.16 -23.58
CA SER A 134 -9.78 -3.30 -24.83
C SER A 134 -8.95 -2.03 -25.07
N ARG A 135 -7.74 -2.21 -25.61
CA ARG A 135 -6.86 -1.11 -26.03
C ARG A 135 -7.57 -0.15 -26.97
N ASP A 136 -8.45 -0.64 -27.84
CA ASP A 136 -9.17 0.18 -28.81
C ASP A 136 -10.19 1.11 -28.15
N GLU A 137 -10.71 0.75 -26.98
CA GLU A 137 -11.65 1.59 -26.22
C GLU A 137 -10.96 2.82 -25.59
N LEU A 138 -9.65 2.73 -25.35
CA LEU A 138 -8.84 3.88 -24.92
C LEU A 138 -8.60 4.86 -26.08
N GLY A 139 -8.55 4.34 -27.31
CA GLY A 139 -8.48 5.09 -28.55
C GLY A 139 -7.20 5.92 -28.74
N ALA A 140 -6.20 5.77 -27.87
CA ALA A 140 -4.90 6.43 -27.96
C ALA A 140 -3.84 5.64 -27.17
N ALA A 141 -2.66 5.50 -27.79
CA ALA A 141 -1.45 5.07 -27.11
C ALA A 141 -0.91 6.20 -26.22
N GLY A 142 -0.17 5.86 -25.17
CA GLY A 142 0.45 6.82 -24.26
C GLY A 142 0.49 6.35 -22.81
N LYS A 143 0.97 7.22 -21.92
CA LYS A 143 1.01 6.97 -20.48
C LYS A 143 -0.33 7.37 -19.86
N TRP A 144 -1.15 6.39 -19.57
CA TRP A 144 -2.45 6.56 -18.93
C TRP A 144 -2.31 6.52 -17.40
N THR A 145 -3.10 7.33 -16.71
CA THR A 145 -3.29 7.24 -15.26
C THR A 145 -4.63 6.60 -14.98
N VAL A 146 -4.64 5.55 -14.16
CA VAL A 146 -5.83 4.79 -13.78
C VAL A 146 -6.07 4.95 -12.30
N SER A 147 -7.25 5.39 -11.90
CA SER A 147 -7.70 5.41 -10.50
C SER A 147 -8.91 4.51 -10.31
N ILE A 148 -9.19 4.14 -9.06
CA ILE A 148 -10.40 3.41 -8.68
C ILE A 148 -11.23 4.28 -7.74
N GLU A 149 -12.49 4.49 -8.10
CA GLU A 149 -13.50 5.05 -7.23
C GLU A 149 -14.42 3.93 -6.72
N TYR A 150 -14.56 3.79 -5.41
CA TYR A 150 -15.46 2.86 -4.77
C TYR A 150 -16.69 3.59 -4.23
N ASN A 151 -17.87 3.00 -4.42
CA ASN A 151 -19.11 3.54 -3.91
C ASN A 151 -20.09 2.41 -3.56
N SER A 152 -20.73 2.50 -2.39
CA SER A 152 -21.81 1.61 -1.94
C SER A 152 -22.96 2.41 -1.32
N GLY A 153 -23.96 1.74 -0.73
CA GLY A 153 -24.99 2.42 0.06
C GLY A 153 -24.44 3.15 1.30
N ARG A 154 -23.33 2.69 1.88
CA ARG A 154 -22.81 3.17 3.17
C ARG A 154 -21.44 3.83 3.09
N SER A 155 -20.67 3.56 2.05
CA SER A 155 -19.25 3.92 2.00
C SER A 155 -18.85 4.49 0.65
N HIS A 156 -17.81 5.32 0.66
CA HIS A 156 -17.20 5.91 -0.54
C HIS A 156 -15.70 6.09 -0.34
N GLY A 157 -14.92 5.91 -1.40
CA GLY A 157 -13.48 6.14 -1.36
C GLY A 157 -12.86 6.18 -2.74
N VAL A 158 -11.67 6.77 -2.85
CA VAL A 158 -10.93 6.86 -4.10
C VAL A 158 -9.49 6.44 -3.84
N ALA A 159 -8.94 5.63 -4.73
CA ALA A 159 -7.53 5.25 -4.73
C ALA A 159 -6.70 6.25 -5.54
N ASP A 160 -5.48 6.49 -5.09
CA ASP A 160 -4.48 7.19 -5.89
C ASP A 160 -4.24 6.47 -7.22
N GLY A 161 -3.93 7.25 -8.26
CA GLY A 161 -3.79 6.73 -9.61
C GLY A 161 -2.47 5.98 -9.82
N MET A 162 -2.53 4.81 -10.44
CA MET A 162 -1.37 4.10 -10.99
C MET A 162 -1.24 4.37 -12.49
N THR A 163 -0.01 4.39 -13.00
CA THR A 163 0.23 4.67 -14.42
C THR A 163 0.53 3.41 -15.22
N VAL A 164 -0.02 3.31 -16.42
CA VAL A 164 0.28 2.25 -17.40
C VAL A 164 0.65 2.87 -18.74
N VAL A 165 1.66 2.33 -19.41
CA VAL A 165 1.99 2.71 -20.78
C VAL A 165 1.20 1.81 -21.71
N VAL A 166 0.36 2.41 -22.55
CA VAL A 166 -0.44 1.72 -23.56
C VAL A 166 0.21 1.93 -24.92
N GLU A 167 0.53 0.83 -25.59
CA GLU A 167 1.06 0.83 -26.97
C GLU A 167 -0.06 0.73 -28.03
#